data_AF-A0A7S0M788-F1
#
_entry.id   AF-A0A7S0M788-F1
#
_cell.length_a   1.000
_cell.length_b   1.000
_cell.length_c   1.000
_cell.angle_alpha   90.00
_cell.angle_beta   90.00
_cell.angle_gamma   90.00
#
_symmetry.space_group_name_H-M   'P 1'
#
loop_
_entity.id
_entity.type
_entity.pdbx_description
1 polymer ?
#
loop_
_entity_poly.entity_id
_entity_poly.type
_entity_poly.pdbx_seq_one_letter_code
_entity_poly.pdbx_strand_id
1 'polypeptide(L)'
;MFLRRALDVTSHAKPGTNHLAVLVRPPDHYGKIPPTGGQGGDHNLAMDVTAQFLEGWDWIIPIADRSTGMWGDVSLRRTGPIRLSDPFAITYYDPPASSSSSSSSSS
;
A
#
# COMPACT_ATOMS: atom_id res chain seq x y z
N MET A 1 4.41 5.77 2.28
CA MET A 1 3.19 5.78 1.44
C MET A 1 2.34 4.51 1.56
N PHE A 2 2.90 3.31 1.42
CA PHE A 2 2.13 2.07 1.17
C PHE A 2 1.66 1.26 2.39
N LEU A 3 1.90 1.74 3.61
CA LEU A 3 1.49 1.05 4.83
C LEU A 3 0.14 1.56 5.32
N ARG A 4 -0.72 0.63 5.75
CA ARG A 4 -1.87 0.97 6.60
C ARG A 4 -1.42 0.99 8.06
N ARG A 5 -1.86 2.01 8.80
CA ARG A 5 -1.60 2.14 10.23
C ARG A 5 -2.92 2.27 10.98
N ALA A 6 -2.99 1.64 12.14
CA ALA A 6 -4.07 1.79 13.10
C ALA A 6 -3.46 2.12 14.46
N LEU A 7 -4.06 3.08 15.16
CA LEU A 7 -3.62 3.55 16.47
C LEU A 7 -4.79 3.34 17.44
N ASP A 8 -4.48 2.81 18.63
CA ASP A 8 -5.45 2.82 19.73
C ASP A 8 -5.48 4.22 20.33
N VAL A 9 -6.61 4.90 20.17
CA VAL A 9 -6.85 6.26 20.66
C VAL A 9 -7.87 6.30 21.80
N THR A 10 -8.21 5.15 22.40
CA THR A 10 -9.27 5.01 23.41
C THR A 10 -9.04 5.94 24.60
N SER A 11 -7.80 6.06 25.07
CA SER A 11 -7.42 6.95 26.17
C SER A 11 -7.46 8.45 25.83
N HIS A 12 -7.46 8.80 24.54
CA HIS A 12 -7.43 10.18 24.06
C HIS A 12 -8.80 10.69 23.62
N ALA A 13 -9.72 9.78 23.31
CA ALA A 13 -11.07 10.12 22.87
C ALA A 13 -11.89 10.70 24.04
N LYS A 14 -12.57 11.83 23.79
CA LYS A 14 -13.46 12.49 24.75
C LYS A 14 -14.91 12.40 24.30
N PRO A 15 -15.89 12.42 25.22
CA PRO A 15 -17.29 12.64 24.84
C PRO A 15 -17.45 13.95 24.05
N GLY A 16 -18.27 13.92 22.99
CA GLY A 16 -18.52 15.09 22.14
C GLY A 16 -17.48 15.27 21.02
N THR A 17 -17.12 16.52 20.75
CA THR A 17 -16.25 16.88 19.62
C THR A 17 -14.78 16.58 19.92
N ASN A 18 -14.13 15.90 18.97
CA ASN A 18 -12.70 15.64 18.99
C ASN A 18 -12.08 16.21 17.71
N HIS A 19 -10.83 16.65 17.80
CA HIS A 19 -10.07 17.15 16.65
C HIS A 19 -8.90 16.21 16.37
N LEU A 20 -8.72 15.83 15.11
CA LEU A 20 -7.56 15.08 14.63
C LEU A 20 -6.63 16.02 13.88
N ALA A 21 -5.38 16.11 14.31
CA ALA A 21 -4.33 16.83 13.61
C ALA A 21 -3.31 15.83 13.05
N VAL A 22 -2.91 16.02 11.80
CA VAL A 22 -1.90 15.20 11.12
C VAL A 22 -0.83 16.13 10.58
N LEU A 23 0.41 15.98 11.06
CA LEU A 23 1.57 16.65 10.50
C LEU A 23 2.17 15.77 9.41
N VAL A 24 2.16 16.26 8.17
CA VAL A 24 2.79 15.59 7.03
C VAL A 24 4.09 16.30 6.71
N ARG A 25 5.17 15.53 6.60
CA ARG A 25 6.50 16.01 6.17
C ARG A 25 6.80 15.48 4.77
N PRO A 26 7.55 16.22 3.94
CA PRO A 26 8.00 15.71 2.65
C PRO A 26 8.90 14.48 2.83
N PRO A 27 9.13 13.69 1.76
CA PRO A 27 10.12 12.62 1.76
C PRO A 27 11.52 13.15 2.10
N ASP A 28 12.35 12.33 2.74
CA ASP A 28 13.70 12.71 3.16
C ASP A 28 14.63 12.91 1.94
N HIS A 29 14.41 12.13 0.88
CA HIS A 29 15.14 12.15 -0.38
C HIS A 29 14.21 12.60 -1.52
N TYR A 30 13.68 13.83 -1.46
CA TYR A 30 12.71 14.34 -2.44
C TYR A 30 13.21 14.49 -3.90
N GLY A 31 14.53 14.37 -4.09
CA GLY A 31 15.22 14.38 -5.39
C GLY A 31 15.10 15.66 -6.20
N LYS A 32 15.74 15.65 -7.36
CA LYS A 32 15.82 16.80 -8.28
C LYS A 32 15.62 16.36 -9.70
N ILE A 33 15.09 17.28 -10.49
CA ILE A 33 14.69 17.01 -11.86
C ILE A 33 15.66 17.75 -12.76
N PRO A 34 16.50 17.04 -13.51
CA PRO A 34 17.42 17.68 -14.42
C PRO A 34 16.66 18.57 -15.43
N PRO A 35 17.21 19.73 -15.83
CA PRO A 35 16.59 20.56 -16.87
C PRO A 35 16.38 19.82 -18.20
N THR A 36 17.21 18.80 -18.47
CA THR A 36 17.10 17.91 -19.64
C THR A 36 15.96 16.89 -19.51
N GLY A 37 15.30 16.81 -18.35
CA GLY A 37 14.37 15.74 -18.01
C GLY A 37 15.08 14.40 -17.77
N GLY A 38 14.28 13.34 -17.65
CA GLY A 38 14.74 11.97 -17.44
C GLY A 38 13.65 11.09 -16.84
N GLN A 39 13.80 9.77 -16.99
CA GLN A 39 12.94 8.79 -16.30
C GLN A 39 13.33 8.77 -14.82
N GLY A 40 12.48 9.33 -13.95
CA GLY A 40 12.70 9.27 -12.49
C GLY A 40 13.64 10.34 -11.93
N GLY A 41 13.87 11.43 -12.66
CA GLY A 41 14.70 12.55 -12.21
C GLY A 41 16.14 12.11 -11.87
N ASP A 42 16.61 12.44 -10.68
CA ASP A 42 17.93 12.04 -10.18
C ASP A 42 17.93 10.72 -9.40
N HIS A 43 16.77 10.05 -9.36
CA HIS A 43 16.52 8.77 -8.69
C HIS A 43 16.66 8.79 -7.16
N ASN A 44 16.84 9.95 -6.53
CA ASN A 44 16.96 10.01 -5.07
C ASN A 44 15.66 9.62 -4.37
N LEU A 45 14.49 9.92 -4.95
CA LEU A 45 13.20 9.52 -4.38
C LEU A 45 13.04 8.00 -4.25
N ALA A 46 13.81 7.21 -5.01
CA ALA A 46 13.81 5.75 -4.91
C ALA A 46 14.40 5.22 -3.58
N MET A 47 15.07 6.07 -2.80
CA MET A 47 15.55 5.74 -1.45
C MET A 47 14.43 5.75 -0.41
N ASP A 48 13.29 6.38 -0.71
CA ASP A 48 12.15 6.51 0.20
C ASP A 48 11.01 5.54 -0.17
N VAL A 49 10.16 5.21 0.81
CA VAL A 49 8.96 4.37 0.60
C VAL A 49 7.79 5.22 0.07
N THR A 50 7.92 5.67 -1.18
CA THR A 50 6.97 6.51 -1.92
C THR A 50 6.91 6.12 -3.40
N ALA A 51 6.02 6.75 -4.17
CA ALA A 51 5.90 6.48 -5.60
C ALA A 51 7.03 7.19 -6.38
N GLN A 52 7.95 6.41 -6.95
CA GLN A 52 9.14 6.93 -7.63
C GLN A 52 8.82 7.83 -8.84
N PHE A 53 7.75 7.54 -9.58
CA PHE A 53 7.38 8.31 -10.78
C PHE A 53 6.99 9.77 -10.47
N LEU A 54 6.87 10.16 -9.19
CA LEU A 54 6.55 11.53 -8.78
C LEU A 54 7.69 12.53 -9.07
N GLU A 55 8.91 12.03 -9.31
CA GLU A 55 10.01 12.82 -9.92
C GLU A 55 9.87 13.01 -11.44
N GLY A 56 8.82 12.45 -12.06
CA GLY A 56 8.58 12.45 -13.49
C GLY A 56 8.99 11.13 -14.15
N TRP A 57 8.38 10.84 -15.28
CA TRP A 57 8.69 9.68 -16.11
C TRP A 57 8.44 10.01 -17.59
N ASP A 58 8.72 9.10 -18.52
CA ASP A 58 8.45 9.32 -19.95
C ASP A 58 6.97 9.55 -20.28
N TRP A 59 6.05 9.15 -19.38
CA TRP A 59 4.60 9.32 -19.51
C TRP A 59 3.98 10.32 -18.51
N ILE A 60 4.76 10.99 -17.65
CA ILE A 60 4.21 11.96 -16.68
C ILE A 60 5.21 13.08 -16.36
N ILE A 61 4.70 14.30 -16.25
CA ILE A 61 5.50 15.39 -15.70
C ILE A 61 5.73 15.18 -14.20
N PRO A 62 6.80 15.74 -13.66
CA PRO A 62 7.02 15.66 -12.23
C PRO A 62 5.96 16.37 -11.40
N ILE A 63 5.69 15.81 -10.22
CA ILE A 63 4.69 16.35 -9.31
C ILE A 63 5.39 17.12 -8.18
N ALA A 64 4.98 18.37 -7.98
CA ALA A 64 5.45 19.20 -6.88
C ALA A 64 5.16 18.52 -5.53
N ASP A 65 6.06 18.67 -4.57
CA ASP A 65 6.01 18.08 -3.22
C ASP A 65 5.81 16.55 -3.18
N ARG A 66 6.02 15.85 -4.31
CA ARG A 66 5.94 14.39 -4.41
C ARG A 66 4.66 13.82 -3.80
N SER A 67 3.53 14.47 -4.07
CA SER A 67 2.20 14.04 -3.59
C SER A 67 2.15 13.83 -2.08
N THR A 68 2.86 14.66 -1.31
CA THR A 68 2.86 14.61 0.15
C THR A 68 1.47 14.92 0.70
N GLY A 69 0.86 13.97 1.41
CA GLY A 69 -0.47 14.15 1.99
C GLY A 69 -1.12 12.86 2.49
N MET A 70 -2.38 12.97 2.92
CA MET A 70 -3.22 11.81 3.20
C MET A 70 -3.86 11.35 1.89
N TRP A 71 -3.43 10.19 1.39
CA TRP A 71 -3.86 9.68 0.08
C TRP A 71 -4.83 8.50 0.18
N GLY A 72 -5.09 8.00 1.39
CA GLY A 72 -6.03 6.90 1.65
C GLY A 72 -7.02 7.25 2.76
N ASP A 73 -8.02 6.39 2.93
CA ASP A 73 -9.10 6.63 3.88
C ASP A 73 -8.62 6.66 5.33
N VAL A 74 -9.19 7.60 6.08
CA VAL A 74 -9.05 7.70 7.54
C VAL A 74 -10.40 7.34 8.15
N SER A 75 -10.42 6.31 9.00
CA SER A 75 -11.64 5.87 9.68
C SER A 75 -11.42 5.69 11.18
N LEU A 76 -12.45 6.04 11.96
CA LEU A 76 -12.53 5.73 13.38
C LEU A 76 -13.43 4.51 13.57
N ARG A 77 -12.93 3.49 14.27
CA ARG A 77 -13.68 2.25 14.51
C ARG A 77 -13.72 1.97 16.01
N ARG A 78 -14.92 1.75 16.53
CA ARG A 78 -15.11 1.22 17.88
C ARG A 78 -15.09 -0.30 17.82
N THR A 79 -14.21 -0.93 18.60
CA THR A 79 -14.13 -2.39 18.72
C THR A 79 -14.62 -2.85 20.08
N GLY A 80 -14.94 -4.14 20.19
CA GLY A 80 -15.17 -4.79 21.47
C GLY A 80 -13.84 -5.20 22.14
N PRO A 81 -13.88 -6.17 23.07
CA PRO A 81 -12.70 -6.68 23.75
C PRO A 81 -11.65 -7.32 22.82
N ILE A 82 -12.07 -7.70 21.61
CA ILE A 82 -11.23 -8.39 20.62
C ILE A 82 -11.36 -7.68 19.27
N ARG A 83 -10.23 -7.56 18.57
CA ARG A 83 -10.13 -7.11 17.18
C ARG A 83 -9.43 -8.18 16.36
N LEU A 84 -10.07 -8.66 15.30
CA LEU A 84 -9.42 -9.51 14.29
C LEU A 84 -8.70 -8.61 13.27
N SER A 85 -7.41 -8.85 13.05
CA SER A 85 -6.59 -8.15 12.06
C SER A 85 -6.05 -9.14 11.02
N ASP A 86 -5.98 -8.67 9.78
CA ASP A 86 -5.33 -9.37 8.65
C ASP A 86 -5.83 -10.82 8.43
N PRO A 87 -7.16 -11.03 8.30
CA PRO A 87 -7.68 -12.36 8.03
C PRO A 87 -7.14 -12.86 6.69
N PHE A 88 -6.67 -14.09 6.67
CA PHE A 88 -6.08 -14.72 5.51
C PHE A 88 -6.79 -16.04 5.24
N ALA A 89 -7.20 -16.24 3.98
CA ALA A 89 -7.85 -17.45 3.52
C ALA A 89 -7.06 -18.04 2.35
N ILE A 90 -6.85 -19.35 2.39
CA ILE A 90 -6.24 -20.12 1.29
C ILE A 90 -7.31 -21.07 0.78
N THR A 91 -7.47 -21.12 -0.55
CA THR A 91 -8.33 -22.10 -1.21
C THR A 91 -7.48 -23.28 -1.68
N TYR A 92 -7.94 -24.49 -1.38
CA TYR A 92 -7.38 -25.73 -1.90
C TYR A 92 -8.35 -26.33 -2.91
N TYR A 93 -7.81 -26.85 -4.02
CA TYR A 93 -8.56 -27.61 -5.00
C TYR A 93 -8.14 -29.07 -4.89
N ASP A 94 -9.11 -29.95 -4.67
CA ASP A 94 -8.91 -31.41 -4.68
C ASP A 94 -9.38 -31.95 -6.05
N PRO A 95 -8.47 -32.24 -7.00
CA PRO A 95 -8.85 -32.76 -8.30
C PRO A 95 -9.44 -34.17 -8.18
N PRO A 96 -10.44 -34.52 -9.01
CA PRO A 96 -10.98 -35.88 -9.05
C PRO A 96 -9.88 -36.89 -9.44
N ALA A 97 -9.92 -38.07 -8.82
CA ALA A 97 -8.95 -39.14 -9.07
C ALA A 97 -8.91 -39.51 -10.56
N SER A 98 -7.71 -39.56 -11.15
CA SER A 98 -7.53 -40.05 -12.52
C SER A 98 -7.90 -41.53 -12.58
N SER A 99 -8.99 -41.88 -13.26
CA SER A 99 -9.25 -43.26 -13.65
C SER A 99 -8.20 -43.68 -14.66
N SER A 100 -7.17 -44.41 -14.23
CA SER A 100 -6.25 -45.09 -15.13
C SER A 100 -7.00 -46.24 -15.81
N SER A 101 -7.47 -46.02 -17.05
CA SER A 101 -7.98 -47.10 -17.90
C SER A 101 -6.78 -47.84 -18.50
N SER A 102 -6.39 -48.95 -17.87
CA SER A 102 -5.45 -49.93 -18.43
C SER A 102 -6.15 -50.70 -19.54
N SER A 103 -5.94 -50.32 -20.79
CA SER A 103 -6.32 -51.11 -21.95
C SER A 103 -5.29 -52.23 -22.16
N SER A 104 -5.61 -53.44 -21.70
CA SER A 104 -4.89 -54.66 -22.07
C SER A 104 -5.28 -55.06 -23.50
N SER A 105 -4.41 -54.83 -24.47
CA SER A 105 -4.52 -55.39 -25.81
C SER A 105 -3.97 -56.83 -25.82
N SER A 106 -4.85 -57.81 -25.96
CA SER A 106 -4.49 -59.21 -26.21
C SER A 106 -4.05 -59.37 -27.67
N SER A 107 -2.90 -60.01 -27.87
CA SER A 107 -2.27 -60.33 -29.17
C SER A 107 -3.09 -61.30 -30.02
#